data_AF-A0A920UD61-F1
#
_entry.id   AF-A0A920UD61-F1
#
_cell.length_a   1.000
_cell.length_b   1.000
_cell.length_c   1.000
_cell.angle_alpha   90.00
_cell.angle_beta   90.00
_cell.angle_gamma   90.00
#
_symmetry.space_group_name_H-M   'P 1'
#
loop_
_entity.id
_entity.type
_entity.pdbx_description
1 polymer ?
#
loop_
_entity_poly.entity_id
_entity_poly.type
_entity_poly.pdbx_seq_one_letter_code
_entity_poly.pdbx_strand_id
1 'polypeptide(L)' 'MYPGSREPAKLILMEYFHQKAKQTVALVGKGVTFDSGGISLKPGKNMDEMKFDMCGAAAVLGAMKIIGH' A
#
# COMPACT_ATOMS: atom_id res chain seq x y z
N MET A 1 -5.38 -0.97 -24.41
CA MET A 1 -4.63 0.07 -23.68
C MET A 1 -3.48 -0.63 -22.97
N TYR A 2 -2.23 -0.25 -23.24
CA TYR A 2 -1.09 -0.89 -22.58
C TYR A 2 -1.04 -0.48 -21.10
N PRO A 3 -0.71 -1.39 -20.17
CA PRO A 3 -0.59 -1.05 -18.76
C PRO A 3 0.59 -0.10 -18.51
N GLY A 4 0.43 0.82 -17.57
CA GLY A 4 1.49 1.78 -17.18
C GLY A 4 2.62 1.18 -16.34
N SER A 5 2.54 -0.11 -15.99
CA SER A 5 3.53 -0.88 -15.23
C SER A 5 3.71 -2.26 -15.85
N ARG A 6 4.92 -2.83 -15.73
CA ARG A 6 5.20 -4.23 -16.07
C ARG A 6 4.70 -5.19 -14.98
N GLU A 7 4.72 -4.76 -13.72
CA GLU A 7 4.18 -5.53 -12.60
C GLU A 7 2.67 -5.27 -12.47
N PRO A 8 1.82 -6.31 -12.47
CA PRO A 8 0.37 -6.15 -12.34
C PRO A 8 -0.03 -5.65 -10.95
N ALA A 9 -1.13 -4.89 -10.89
CA ALA A 9 -1.70 -4.41 -9.63
C ALA A 9 -2.23 -5.57 -8.77
N LYS A 10 -2.14 -5.41 -7.45
CA LYS A 10 -2.63 -6.39 -6.46
C LYS A 10 -3.49 -5.68 -5.42
N LEU A 11 -4.57 -6.34 -5.00
CA LEU A 11 -5.34 -5.98 -3.82
C LEU A 11 -5.01 -6.97 -2.71
N ILE A 12 -4.50 -6.46 -1.59
CA ILE A 12 -4.17 -7.28 -0.43
C ILE A 12 -5.27 -7.09 0.61
N LEU A 13 -5.88 -8.19 1.03
CA LEU A 13 -6.90 -8.22 2.07
C LEU A 13 -6.40 -9.09 3.22
N MET A 14 -6.43 -8.55 4.44
CA MET A 14 -6.07 -9.27 5.67
C MET A 14 -7.19 -9.08 6.66
N GLU A 15 -7.61 -10.16 7.29
CA GLU A 15 -8.71 -10.17 8.23
C GLU A 15 -8.25 -10.78 9.55
N TYR A 16 -8.65 -10.15 10.65
CA TYR A 16 -8.43 -10.66 11.99
C TYR A 16 -9.74 -10.58 12.78
N PHE A 17 -10.10 -11.67 13.42
CA PHE A 17 -11.36 -11.81 14.15
C PHE A 17 -11.07 -12.09 15.62
N HIS A 18 -11.44 -11.15 16.50
CA HIS A 18 -11.34 -11.33 17.93
C HIS A 18 -12.72 -11.71 18.52
N GLN A 19 -12.79 -12.75 19.35
CA GLN A 19 -14.06 -13.28 19.89
C GLN A 19 -14.89 -12.24 20.66
N LYS A 20 -14.23 -11.24 21.25
CA LYS A 20 -14.88 -10.16 22.04
C LYS A 20 -15.00 -8.84 21.27
N ALA A 21 -14.69 -8.82 19.97
CA ALA A 21 -14.81 -7.62 19.15
C ALA A 21 -16.28 -7.15 19.13
N LYS A 22 -16.50 -5.88 19.49
CA LYS A 22 -17.82 -5.24 19.41
C LYS A 22 -18.03 -4.46 18.12
N GLN A 23 -16.94 -4.20 17.39
CA GLN A 23 -16.91 -3.38 16.18
C GLN A 23 -15.84 -3.91 15.24
N THR A 24 -16.04 -3.68 13.94
CA THR A 24 -15.05 -3.95 12.89
C THR A 24 -14.37 -2.65 12.52
N VAL A 25 -13.04 -2.65 12.50
CA VAL A 25 -12.23 -1.52 12.06
C VAL A 25 -11.48 -1.92 10.80
N ALA A 26 -11.50 -1.06 9.78
CA ALA A 26 -10.75 -1.25 8.55
C ALA A 26 -9.58 -0.25 8.49
N LEU A 27 -8.37 -0.77 8.22
CA LEU A 27 -7.19 0.02 7.95
C LEU A 27 -6.87 -0.05 6.46
N VAL A 28 -6.80 1.10 5.78
CA VAL A 28 -6.54 1.19 4.34
C VAL A 28 -5.24 1.94 4.11
N GLY A 29 -4.30 1.33 3.40
CA GLY A 29 -2.99 1.90 3.12
C GLY A 29 -2.72 2.00 1.63
N LYS A 30 -2.21 3.16 1.18
CA LYS A 30 -1.74 3.35 -0.20
C LYS A 30 -0.52 2.44 -0.47
N GLY A 31 -0.59 1.64 -1.52
CA GLY A 31 0.43 0.64 -1.89
C GLY A 31 1.12 0.89 -3.22
N VAL A 32 1.42 2.16 -3.56
CA VAL A 32 2.17 2.49 -4.79
C VAL A 32 3.65 2.22 -4.57
N THR A 33 4.15 1.09 -5.08
CA THR A 33 5.52 0.62 -4.79
C THR A 33 6.60 1.48 -5.42
N PHE A 34 6.27 2.22 -6.48
CA PHE A 34 7.08 3.29 -7.05
C PHE A 34 6.19 4.24 -7.85
N ASP A 35 6.28 5.56 -7.61
CA ASP A 35 5.51 6.57 -8.34
C ASP A 35 6.39 7.40 -9.28
N SER A 36 6.41 7.04 -10.57
CA SER A 36 7.07 7.85 -11.59
C SER A 36 6.28 9.10 -11.98
N GLY A 37 5.00 9.20 -11.61
CA GLY A 37 4.03 10.18 -12.13
C GLY A 37 3.27 9.72 -13.38
N GLY A 38 3.66 8.59 -13.99
CA GLY A 38 3.02 8.07 -15.20
C GLY A 38 3.31 8.94 -16.43
N ILE A 39 2.27 9.25 -17.23
CA ILE A 39 2.40 10.13 -18.40
C ILE A 39 2.92 11.52 -17.98
N SER A 40 2.46 12.00 -16.82
CA SER A 40 2.93 13.24 -16.20
C SER A 40 4.17 12.95 -15.35
N LEU A 41 5.26 12.60 -16.02
CA LEU A 41 6.52 12.18 -15.39
C LEU A 41 7.00 13.23 -14.37
N LYS A 42 7.29 12.78 -13.15
CA LYS A 42 7.90 13.63 -12.14
C LYS A 42 9.32 14.06 -12.58
N PRO A 43 9.82 15.23 -12.17
CA PRO A 43 11.22 15.59 -12.35
C PRO A 43 12.16 14.57 -11.68
N GLY A 44 13.36 14.38 -12.23
CA GLY A 44 14.30 13.36 -11.72
C GLY A 44 14.79 13.60 -10.29
N LYS A 45 14.79 14.85 -9.81
CA LYS A 45 15.15 15.18 -8.43
C LYS A 45 14.12 14.58 -7.47
N ASN A 46 14.58 13.79 -6.51
CA ASN A 46 13.79 13.04 -5.50
C ASN A 46 12.90 11.92 -6.07
N MET A 47 13.08 11.53 -7.34
CA MET A 47 12.34 10.40 -7.90
C MET A 47 12.69 9.08 -7.20
N ASP A 48 13.91 8.95 -6.68
CA ASP A 48 14.38 7.81 -5.89
C ASP A 48 13.64 7.66 -4.55
N GLU A 49 13.10 8.74 -4.00
CA GLU A 49 12.27 8.74 -2.80
C GLU A 49 10.86 8.19 -3.07
N MET A 50 10.40 8.16 -4.32
CA MET A 50 9.04 7.69 -4.65
C MET A 50 8.83 6.19 -4.42
N LYS A 51 9.89 5.44 -4.09
CA LYS A 51 9.78 4.10 -3.49
C LYS A 51 9.07 4.09 -2.13
N PHE A 52 8.99 5.24 -1.45
CA PHE A 52 8.31 5.39 -0.17
C PHE A 52 6.81 5.69 -0.31
N ASP A 53 6.29 5.79 -1.54
CA ASP A 53 4.88 6.10 -1.80
C ASP A 53 3.90 4.93 -1.47
N MET A 54 4.46 3.85 -0.89
CA MET A 54 3.78 2.68 -0.33
C MET A 54 3.84 2.63 1.20
N CYS A 55 4.43 3.63 1.89
CA CYS A 55 4.58 3.61 3.34
C CYS A 55 3.25 3.46 4.09
N GLY A 56 2.14 3.93 3.52
CA GLY A 56 0.79 3.70 4.07
C GLY A 56 0.42 2.22 4.12
N ALA A 57 0.60 1.48 3.02
CA ALA A 57 0.38 0.03 2.99
C ALA A 57 1.38 -0.71 3.91
N ALA A 58 2.65 -0.28 3.95
CA ALA A 58 3.64 -0.85 4.85
C ALA A 58 3.23 -0.71 6.32
N ALA A 59 2.72 0.46 6.71
CA ALA A 59 2.23 0.71 8.06
C ALA A 59 1.02 -0.18 8.40
N VAL A 60 0.07 -0.35 7.47
CA VAL A 60 -1.07 -1.25 7.66
C VAL A 60 -0.62 -2.71 7.81
N LEU A 61 0.30 -3.18 6.97
CA LEU A 61 0.89 -4.53 7.08
C LEU A 61 1.59 -4.73 8.42
N GLY A 62 2.38 -3.75 8.87
CA GLY A 62 3.03 -3.76 10.17
C GLY A 62 2.05 -3.80 11.33
N ALA A 63 1.00 -2.97 11.30
CA ALA A 63 -0.06 -2.95 12.31
C ALA A 63 -0.81 -4.29 12.37
N MET A 64 -1.20 -4.84 11.21
CA MET A 64 -1.89 -6.13 11.14
C MET A 64 -1.02 -7.28 11.64
N LYS A 65 0.30 -7.25 11.38
CA LYS A 65 1.25 -8.22 11.94
C LYS A 65 1.26 -8.21 13.48
N ILE A 66 1.14 -7.04 14.11
CA ILE A 66 1.09 -6.92 15.57
C ILE A 66 -0.29 -7.33 16.12
N ILE A 67 -1.37 -6.95 15.42
CA ILE A 67 -2.75 -7.25 15.83
C ILE A 67 -3.06 -8.74 15.77
N GLY A 68 -2.59 -9.43 14.74
CA GLY A 68 -2.84 -10.86 14.52
C GLY A 68 -1.86 -11.79 15.23
N HIS A 69 -0.89 -11.26 15.97
CA HIS A 69 0.09 -12.02 16.73
C HIS A 69 -0.46 -12.46 18.09
#